data_AF-A0A124GQU5-F1
#
_entry.id   AF-A0A124GQU5-F1
#
_cell.length_a   1.000
_cell.length_b   1.000
_cell.length_c   1.000
_cell.angle_alpha   90.00
_cell.angle_beta   90.00
_cell.angle_gamma   90.00
#
_symmetry.space_group_name_H-M   'P 1'
#
loop_
_entity.id
_entity.type
_entity.pdbx_description
1 polymer ?
#
loop_
_entity_poly.entity_id
_entity_poly.type
_entity_poly.pdbx_seq_one_letter_code
_entity_poly.pdbx_strand_id
1 'polypeptide(L)'
;MNRLSEGSRYEEVTPEELASIKIAMVGGQRGMATNSGHWYNCINEHPFAIGECGMPMQLARCPECGATIGGRNHQAVAGVSRAEHME
;
A
#
# COMPACT_ATOMS: atom_id res chain seq x y z
N MET A 1 -9.11 10.06 -29.04
CA MET A 1 -7.98 9.48 -28.28
C MET A 1 -7.90 10.16 -26.92
N ASN A 2 -7.91 9.34 -25.86
CA ASN A 2 -7.53 9.60 -24.46
C ASN A 2 -7.92 10.92 -23.76
N ARG A 3 -8.92 10.83 -22.86
CA ARG A 3 -8.95 11.61 -21.61
C ARG A 3 -8.95 10.64 -20.45
N LEU A 4 -7.75 10.24 -20.02
CA LEU A 4 -7.50 9.44 -18.81
C LEU A 4 -6.55 10.22 -17.91
N SER A 5 -7.03 11.25 -17.21
CA SER A 5 -6.32 11.85 -16.07
C SER A 5 -7.06 13.08 -15.53
N GLU A 6 -8.03 12.91 -14.62
CA GLU A 6 -8.50 14.05 -13.81
C GLU A 6 -9.16 13.66 -12.46
N GLY A 7 -8.65 12.61 -11.79
CA GLY A 7 -8.97 12.33 -10.38
C GLY A 7 -9.02 10.84 -9.98
N SER A 8 -8.99 10.56 -8.67
CA SER A 8 -9.32 9.23 -8.14
C SER A 8 -10.82 8.99 -8.29
N ARG A 9 -11.20 8.09 -9.21
CA ARG A 9 -12.57 7.59 -9.33
C ARG A 9 -12.76 6.48 -8.30
N TYR A 10 -13.57 6.74 -7.28
CA TYR A 10 -14.06 5.71 -6.36
C TYR A 10 -15.44 5.27 -6.85
N GLU A 11 -15.57 3.98 -7.15
CA GLU A 11 -16.82 3.34 -7.57
C GLU A 11 -17.04 2.11 -6.69
N GLU A 12 -18.31 1.78 -6.44
CA GLU A 12 -18.67 0.64 -5.59
C GLU A 12 -18.35 -0.65 -6.34
N VAL A 13 -17.44 -1.45 -5.80
CA VAL A 13 -17.03 -2.74 -6.38
C VAL A 13 -18.02 -3.81 -5.93
N THR A 14 -18.55 -4.58 -6.87
CA THR A 14 -19.44 -5.70 -6.55
C THR A 14 -18.69 -6.80 -5.79
N PRO A 15 -19.38 -7.64 -4.99
CA PRO A 15 -18.74 -8.73 -4.27
C PRO A 15 -18.04 -9.75 -5.20
N GLU A 16 -18.54 -9.94 -6.42
CA GLU A 16 -17.98 -10.82 -7.45
C GLU A 16 -16.69 -10.25 -8.08
N GLU A 17 -16.66 -8.95 -8.36
CA GLU A 17 -15.44 -8.26 -8.82
C GLU A 17 -14.37 -8.27 -7.71
N LEU A 18 -14.77 -8.01 -6.47
CA LEU A 18 -13.89 -8.06 -5.31
C LEU A 18 -13.28 -9.46 -5.12
N ALA A 19 -14.07 -10.52 -5.34
CA ALA A 19 -13.59 -11.90 -5.29
C ALA A 19 -12.59 -12.20 -6.42
N SER A 20 -12.87 -11.72 -7.63
CA SER A 20 -11.99 -11.89 -8.80
C SER A 20 -10.63 -11.21 -8.60
N ILE A 21 -10.63 -9.99 -8.06
CA ILE A 21 -9.42 -9.25 -7.72
C ILE A 21 -8.62 -10.01 -6.65
N LYS A 22 -9.29 -10.52 -5.61
CA LYS A 22 -8.62 -11.29 -4.54
C LYS A 22 -7.92 -12.55 -5.07
N ILE A 23 -8.57 -13.31 -5.94
CA ILE A 23 -7.96 -14.52 -6.52
C ILE A 23 -6.70 -14.17 -7.33
N ALA A 24 -6.78 -13.12 -8.15
CA ALA A 24 -5.64 -12.69 -8.96
C ALA A 24 -4.47 -12.12 -8.13
N MET A 25 -4.79 -11.36 -7.08
CA MET A 25 -3.78 -10.66 -6.26
C MET A 25 -3.15 -11.54 -5.17
N VAL A 26 -3.86 -12.56 -4.67
CA VAL A 26 -3.41 -13.38 -3.53
C VAL A 26 -3.03 -14.80 -3.94
N GLY A 27 -3.76 -15.41 -4.89
CA GLY A 27 -3.64 -16.84 -5.21
C GLY A 27 -2.58 -17.21 -6.25
N GLY A 28 -1.95 -16.24 -6.92
CA GLY A 28 -0.96 -16.48 -7.96
C GLY A 28 0.46 -16.71 -7.42
N GLN A 29 1.33 -17.30 -8.24
CA GLN A 29 2.77 -17.52 -7.93
C GLN A 29 3.57 -16.21 -7.69
N ARG A 30 2.96 -15.05 -7.97
CA ARG A 30 3.46 -13.69 -7.68
C ARG A 30 2.49 -12.88 -6.79
N GLY A 31 1.54 -13.53 -6.13
CA GLY A 31 0.52 -12.88 -5.32
C GLY A 31 1.09 -12.32 -4.02
N MET A 32 0.41 -11.34 -3.41
CA MET A 32 0.83 -10.68 -2.17
C MET A 32 0.98 -11.65 -0.97
N ALA A 33 0.34 -12.82 -0.99
CA ALA A 33 0.59 -13.87 0.02
C ALA A 33 2.01 -14.44 -0.04
N THR A 34 2.70 -14.26 -1.17
CA THR A 34 4.09 -14.73 -1.40
C THR A 34 5.12 -13.61 -1.28
N ASN A 35 4.68 -12.35 -1.30
CA ASN A 35 5.57 -11.19 -1.26
C ASN A 35 5.69 -10.74 0.20
N SER A 36 6.92 -10.53 0.70
CA SER A 36 7.25 -10.16 2.08
C SER A 36 6.83 -8.73 2.44
N GLY A 37 5.64 -8.31 2.02
CA GLY A 37 5.15 -6.97 2.24
C GLY A 37 4.75 -6.77 3.70
N HIS A 38 5.12 -5.62 4.27
CA HIS A 38 4.80 -5.26 5.65
C HIS A 38 3.91 -4.02 5.68
N TRP A 39 3.04 -3.97 6.69
CA TRP A 39 2.20 -2.80 6.95
C TRP A 39 2.94 -1.78 7.81
N TYR A 40 2.69 -0.50 7.53
CA TYR A 40 3.26 0.64 8.24
C TYR A 40 2.18 1.69 8.47
N ASN A 41 2.36 2.48 9.52
CA ASN A 41 1.54 3.63 9.85
C ASN A 41 2.35 4.91 9.65
N CYS A 42 1.72 5.93 9.08
CA CYS A 42 2.29 7.28 9.07
C CYS A 42 2.24 7.93 10.47
N ILE A 43 2.85 9.11 10.61
CA ILE A 43 2.84 9.87 11.88
C ILE A 43 1.43 10.24 12.38
N ASN A 44 0.44 10.23 11.49
CA ASN A 44 -0.98 10.46 11.81
C ASN A 44 -1.80 9.16 11.82
N GLU A 45 -1.16 8.00 12.02
CA GLU A 45 -1.82 6.69 12.17
C GLU A 45 -2.58 6.15 10.93
N HIS A 46 -2.39 6.74 9.74
CA HIS A 46 -2.93 6.15 8.51
C HIS A 46 -2.09 4.93 8.04
N PRO A 47 -2.73 3.79 7.76
CA PRO A 47 -2.05 2.57 7.34
C PRO A 47 -1.67 2.58 5.86
N PHE A 48 -0.49 2.05 5.54
CA PHE A 48 0.00 1.83 4.19
C PHE A 48 0.85 0.55 4.10
N ALA A 49 0.88 -0.09 2.95
CA ALA A 49 1.64 -1.33 2.73
C ALA A 49 2.92 -1.06 1.92
N ILE A 50 4.03 -1.70 2.31
CA ILE A 50 5.27 -1.75 1.52
C ILE A 50 5.39 -3.17 0.97
N GLY A 51 5.15 -3.34 -0.33
CA GLY A 51 5.04 -4.67 -0.95
C GLY A 51 6.36 -5.38 -1.19
N GLU A 52 7.35 -4.73 -1.80
CA GLU A 52 8.50 -5.42 -2.44
C GLU A 52 9.45 -6.15 -1.48
N CYS A 53 10.39 -5.43 -0.84
CA CYS A 53 11.30 -6.00 0.15
C CYS A 53 10.74 -5.92 1.58
N GLY A 54 9.49 -5.48 1.73
CA GLY A 54 8.86 -5.23 3.03
C GLY A 54 9.39 -4.02 3.80
N MET A 55 10.45 -3.37 3.34
CA MET A 55 11.13 -2.31 4.09
C MET A 55 11.20 -0.97 3.33
N PRO A 56 11.32 0.17 4.04
CA PRO A 56 11.26 1.48 3.42
C PRO A 56 12.50 1.79 2.56
N MET A 57 12.30 1.84 1.24
CA MET A 57 13.37 2.12 0.27
C MET A 57 13.15 3.40 -0.55
N GLN A 58 11.90 3.89 -0.59
CA GLN A 58 11.54 5.11 -1.30
C GLN A 58 10.73 6.03 -0.39
N LEU A 59 10.89 7.34 -0.61
CA LEU A 59 10.10 8.38 0.04
C LEU A 59 8.80 8.59 -0.76
N ALA A 60 7.69 8.63 -0.06
CA ALA A 60 6.38 8.96 -0.63
C ALA A 60 5.61 9.91 0.30
N ARG A 61 4.42 10.32 -0.11
CA ARG A 61 3.51 11.11 0.72
C ARG A 61 2.27 10.30 1.05
N CYS A 62 1.81 10.40 2.28
CA CYS A 62 0.54 9.83 2.70
C CYS A 62 -0.58 10.46 1.86
N PRO A 63 -1.45 9.64 1.21
CA PRO A 63 -2.53 10.16 0.39
C PRO A 63 -3.63 10.85 1.23
N GLU A 64 -3.71 10.58 2.53
CA GLU A 64 -4.74 11.14 3.41
C GLU A 64 -4.29 12.47 4.04
N CYS A 65 -3.12 12.50 4.68
CA CYS A 65 -2.66 13.68 5.42
C CYS A 65 -1.45 14.39 4.79
N GLY A 66 -0.88 13.88 3.70
CA GLY A 66 0.27 14.47 3.02
C GLY A 66 1.61 14.33 3.76
N ALA A 67 1.64 13.69 4.94
CA ALA A 67 2.87 13.44 5.69
C ALA A 67 3.87 12.59 4.89
N THR A 68 5.16 12.81 5.11
CA THR A 68 6.21 11.98 4.48
C THR A 68 6.12 10.56 5.03
N ILE A 69 6.03 9.58 4.14
CA ILE A 69 6.00 8.15 4.45
C ILE A 69 7.12 7.41 3.71
N GLY A 70 7.33 6.13 4.06
CA GLY A 70 8.39 5.33 3.49
C GLY A 70 9.74 5.65 4.13
N GLY A 71 10.81 5.70 3.33
CA GLY A 71 12.17 5.79 3.85
C GLY A 71 13.25 5.53 2.81
N ARG A 72 14.50 5.37 3.26
CA ARG A 72 15.67 5.08 2.40
C ARG A 72 16.58 4.08 3.10
N ASN A 73 17.25 3.22 2.34
CA ASN A 73 18.18 2.21 2.89
C ASN A 73 17.54 1.36 4.01
N HIS A 74 16.28 0.97 3.85
CA HIS A 74 15.48 0.24 4.85
C HIS A 74 15.21 1.00 6.16
N GLN A 75 15.48 2.30 6.21
CA GLN A 75 15.17 3.15 7.35
C GLN A 75 13.94 4.00 7.07
N ALA A 76 12.91 3.83 7.90
CA ALA A 76 11.71 4.64 7.88
C ALA A 76 12.03 6.11 8.19
N VAL A 77 11.26 7.03 7.61
CA VAL A 77 11.31 8.44 8.04
C VAL A 77 10.76 8.61 9.45
N ALA A 78 11.17 9.67 10.14
CA ALA A 78 10.73 9.94 11.51
C ALA A 78 9.20 9.98 11.62
N GLY A 79 8.65 9.24 12.57
CA GLY A 79 7.21 9.15 12.82
C GLY A 79 6.49 8.05 12.01
N VAL A 80 7.16 7.35 11.10
CA VAL A 80 6.63 6.13 10.49
C VAL A 80 6.97 4.92 11.36
N SER A 81 5.96 4.12 11.69
CA SER A 81 6.09 2.91 12.51
C SER A 81 5.52 1.70 11.79
N ARG A 82 6.07 0.51 12.03
CA ARG A 82 5.52 -0.73 11.48
C ARG A 82 4.21 -1.07 12.18
N ALA A 83 3.19 -1.41 11.40
CA ALA A 83 1.86 -1.73 11.90
C ALA A 83 1.74 -3.24 12.12
N GLU A 84 2.45 -3.75 13.14
CA GLU A 84 2.52 -5.20 13.44
C GLU A 84 1.14 -5.82 13.72
N HIS A 85 0.15 -5.01 14.11
CA HIS A 85 -1.23 -5.45 14.33
C HIS A 85 -2.01 -5.77 13.03
N MET A 86 -1.47 -5.41 11.86
CA MET A 86 -2.11 -5.63 10.55
C MET A 86 -1.50 -6.80 9.77
N GLU A 87 -0.52 -7.49 10.36
CA GLU A 87 0.20 -8.63 9.76
C GLU A 87 -0.42 -9.99 10.12
#